data_AF-A0A120II98-F1
#
_entry.id   AF-A0A120II98-F1
#
_cell.length_a   1.000
_cell.length_b   1.000
_cell.length_c   1.000
_cell.angle_alpha   90.00
_cell.angle_beta   90.00
_cell.angle_gamma   90.00
#
_symmetry.space_group_name_H-M   'P 1'
#
loop_
_entity.id
_entity.type
_entity.pdbx_description
1 polymer ?
#
loop_
_entity_poly.entity_id
_entity_poly.type
_entity_poly.pdbx_seq_one_letter_code
_entity_poly.pdbx_strand_id
1 'polypeptide(L)'
;MDLRSAINRLVVEDYLDEWSACIKDLPRDQRAEAFSSAEPLWIKRMVSEGKLLIHPVVAADLKNRQWKPIDLHRRMIWASVLASIDSPKGKERFNANKARIVKKHGNDWWFDIYKRVKPAYAARMRIKKNQESMGPALSQMARHSSVLTLALHEEREAALKMIPKD
;
A
#
# COMPACT_ATOMS: atom_id res chain seq x y z
N MET A 1 -2.67 -22.35 -14.95
CA MET A 1 -3.11 -20.93 -14.91
C MET A 1 -2.30 -20.19 -15.97
N ASP A 2 -2.96 -19.42 -16.83
CA ASP A 2 -2.26 -18.59 -17.83
C ASP A 2 -1.77 -17.27 -17.23
N LEU A 3 -0.92 -16.55 -17.99
CA LEU A 3 -0.32 -15.29 -17.58
C LEU A 3 -1.33 -14.18 -17.30
N ARG A 4 -2.37 -14.05 -18.11
CA ARG A 4 -3.39 -12.99 -17.96
C ARG A 4 -4.21 -13.22 -16.69
N SER A 5 -4.62 -14.46 -16.44
CA SER A 5 -5.29 -14.89 -15.22
C SER A 5 -4.42 -14.65 -13.98
N ALA A 6 -3.11 -14.89 -14.09
CA ALA A 6 -2.17 -14.58 -13.03
C ALA A 6 -2.08 -13.08 -12.72
N ILE A 7 -1.92 -12.24 -13.75
CA ILE A 7 -1.87 -10.78 -13.61
C ILE A 7 -3.14 -10.28 -12.91
N ASN A 8 -4.32 -10.69 -13.39
CA ASN A 8 -5.58 -10.27 -12.80
C ASN A 8 -5.68 -10.69 -11.33
N ARG A 9 -5.26 -11.91 -10.99
CA ARG A 9 -5.24 -12.41 -9.62
C ARG A 9 -4.34 -11.59 -8.71
N LEU A 10 -3.15 -11.21 -9.18
CA LEU A 10 -2.24 -10.35 -8.42
C LEU A 10 -2.81 -8.94 -8.22
N VAL A 11 -3.46 -8.38 -9.25
CA VAL A 11 -4.03 -7.03 -9.18
C VAL A 11 -5.11 -6.92 -8.12
N VAL A 12 -5.97 -7.93 -7.96
CA VAL A 12 -7.06 -7.92 -6.97
C VAL A 12 -6.64 -8.35 -5.57
N GLU A 13 -5.49 -9.01 -5.42
CA GLU A 13 -4.97 -9.43 -4.12
C GLU A 13 -4.46 -8.22 -3.32
N ASP A 14 -5.07 -7.92 -2.19
CA ASP A 14 -4.70 -6.78 -1.34
C ASP A 14 -3.37 -7.02 -0.63
N TYR A 15 -3.02 -8.28 -0.39
CA TYR A 15 -1.85 -8.67 0.38
C TYR A 15 -0.65 -8.98 -0.52
N LEU A 16 0.25 -8.00 -0.65
CA LEU A 16 1.46 -8.12 -1.48
C LEU A 16 2.34 -9.34 -1.11
N ASP A 17 2.30 -9.77 0.15
CA ASP A 17 3.03 -10.93 0.65
C ASP A 17 2.41 -12.28 0.31
N GLU A 18 1.18 -12.30 -0.21
CA GLU A 18 0.50 -13.49 -0.73
C GLU A 18 0.70 -13.68 -2.24
N TRP A 19 1.22 -12.67 -2.94
CA TRP A 19 1.38 -12.70 -4.40
C TRP A 19 2.14 -13.93 -4.91
N SER A 20 3.22 -14.32 -4.22
CA SER A 20 3.99 -15.52 -4.61
C SER A 20 3.18 -16.81 -4.51
N ALA A 21 2.24 -16.89 -3.56
CA ALA A 21 1.35 -18.03 -3.41
C ALA A 21 0.26 -18.02 -4.48
N CYS A 22 -0.25 -16.84 -4.85
CA CYS A 22 -1.27 -16.67 -5.90
C CYS A 22 -0.82 -17.20 -7.25
N ILE A 23 0.48 -17.13 -7.58
CA ILE A 23 1.04 -17.53 -8.88
C ILE A 23 2.00 -18.73 -8.80
N LYS A 24 1.89 -19.55 -7.75
CA LYS A 24 2.78 -20.69 -7.51
C LYS A 24 2.79 -21.73 -8.64
N ASP A 25 1.72 -21.77 -9.45
CA ASP A 25 1.56 -22.73 -10.54
C ASP A 25 2.05 -22.17 -11.89
N LEU A 26 2.52 -20.91 -11.96
CA LEU A 26 3.12 -20.38 -13.20
C LEU A 26 4.56 -20.84 -13.38
N PRO A 27 5.00 -21.03 -14.63
CA PRO A 27 6.41 -21.12 -14.99
C PRO A 27 7.23 -19.93 -14.47
N ARG A 28 8.50 -20.17 -14.13
CA ARG A 28 9.36 -19.18 -13.46
C ARG A 28 9.58 -17.91 -14.29
N ASP A 29 9.75 -18.07 -15.60
CA ASP A 29 9.86 -17.03 -16.61
C ASP A 29 8.61 -16.14 -16.64
N GLN A 30 7.43 -16.74 -16.61
CA GLN A 30 6.16 -15.99 -16.63
C GLN A 30 5.83 -15.30 -15.30
N ARG A 31 6.37 -15.78 -14.17
CA ARG A 31 6.14 -15.12 -12.87
C ARG A 31 6.71 -13.70 -12.86
N ALA A 32 7.91 -13.50 -13.38
CA ALA A 32 8.54 -12.18 -13.41
C ALA A 32 7.70 -11.19 -14.24
N GLU A 33 7.21 -11.65 -15.38
CA GLU A 33 6.32 -10.88 -16.24
C GLU A 33 5.00 -10.55 -15.53
N ALA A 34 4.38 -11.53 -14.87
CA ALA A 34 3.17 -11.33 -14.09
C ALA A 34 3.35 -10.28 -12.99
N PHE A 35 4.44 -10.35 -12.21
CA PHE A 35 4.78 -9.36 -11.20
C PHE A 35 4.95 -7.96 -11.79
N SER A 36 5.74 -7.83 -12.87
CA SER A 36 6.03 -6.53 -13.50
C SER A 36 4.79 -5.87 -14.11
N SER A 37 3.86 -6.68 -14.64
CA SER A 37 2.62 -6.20 -15.26
C SER A 37 1.56 -5.86 -14.22
N ALA A 38 1.49 -6.64 -13.13
CA ALA A 38 0.52 -6.42 -12.06
C ALA A 38 0.91 -5.27 -11.11
N GLU A 39 2.20 -5.05 -10.83
CA GLU A 39 2.66 -4.06 -9.84
C GLU A 39 2.08 -2.65 -10.08
N PRO A 40 2.15 -2.04 -11.29
CA PRO A 40 1.58 -0.71 -11.52
C PRO A 40 0.06 -0.65 -11.38
N LEU A 41 -0.64 -1.70 -11.85
CA LEU A 41 -2.10 -1.78 -11.78
C LEU A 41 -2.58 -1.91 -10.34
N TRP A 42 -1.89 -2.74 -9.55
CA TRP A 42 -2.16 -2.90 -8.12
C TRP A 42 -1.89 -1.61 -7.35
N ILE A 43 -0.77 -0.92 -7.60
CA ILE A 43 -0.46 0.36 -6.94
C ILE A 43 -1.55 1.38 -7.24
N LYS A 44 -1.94 1.53 -8.52
CA LYS A 44 -3.02 2.44 -8.93
C LYS A 44 -4.31 2.15 -8.15
N ARG A 45 -4.71 0.88 -8.08
CA ARG A 45 -5.90 0.44 -7.35
C ARG A 45 -5.80 0.78 -5.87
N MET A 46 -4.73 0.33 -5.20
CA MET A 46 -4.57 0.47 -3.76
C MET A 46 -4.41 1.92 -3.30
N VAL A 47 -3.81 2.79 -4.13
CA VAL A 47 -3.78 4.24 -3.88
C VAL A 47 -5.18 4.85 -4.04
N SER A 48 -5.89 4.51 -5.12
CA SER A 48 -7.23 5.04 -5.40
C SER A 48 -8.27 4.61 -4.35
N GLU A 49 -8.15 3.37 -3.83
CA GLU A 49 -8.97 2.85 -2.74
C GLU A 49 -8.54 3.37 -1.36
N GLY A 50 -7.44 4.14 -1.29
CA GLY A 50 -6.93 4.67 -0.03
C GLY A 50 -6.36 3.60 0.92
N LYS A 51 -5.99 2.43 0.40
CA LYS A 51 -5.39 1.32 1.16
C LYS A 51 -3.88 1.46 1.33
N LEU A 52 -3.21 2.14 0.39
CA LEU A 52 -1.79 2.49 0.51
C LEU A 52 -1.59 3.80 1.27
N LEU A 53 -0.74 3.75 2.29
CA LEU A 53 -0.33 4.85 3.17
C LEU A 53 0.98 5.43 2.64
N ILE A 54 0.88 6.26 1.60
CA ILE A 54 2.03 6.87 0.93
C ILE A 54 1.92 8.39 1.07
N HIS A 55 3.07 9.05 1.28
CA HIS A 55 3.12 10.51 1.34
C HIS A 55 2.58 11.13 0.03
N PRO A 56 1.74 12.20 0.07
CA PRO A 56 1.06 12.71 -1.12
C PRO A 56 2.01 13.10 -2.28
N VAL A 57 3.16 13.69 -1.97
CA VAL A 57 4.20 14.01 -2.99
C VAL A 57 4.71 12.76 -3.71
N VAL A 58 4.91 11.66 -2.98
CA VAL A 58 5.38 10.40 -3.56
C VAL A 58 4.27 9.70 -4.34
N ALA A 59 3.02 9.82 -3.90
CA ALA A 59 1.86 9.35 -4.66
C ALA A 59 1.69 10.12 -5.99
N ALA A 60 1.92 11.44 -5.98
CA ALA A 60 1.91 12.26 -7.19
C ALA A 60 3.03 11.86 -8.16
N ASP A 61 4.25 11.63 -7.65
CA ASP A 61 5.37 11.14 -8.47
C ASP A 61 5.09 9.75 -9.06
N LEU A 62 4.53 8.82 -8.28
CA LEU A 62 4.04 7.53 -8.76
C LEU A 62 3.04 7.69 -9.91
N LYS A 63 2.04 8.56 -9.76
CA LYS A 63 1.04 8.82 -10.79
C LYS A 63 1.66 9.37 -12.08
N ASN A 64 2.58 10.32 -11.96
CA ASN A 64 3.31 10.90 -13.10
C ASN A 64 4.15 9.85 -13.85
N ARG A 65 4.63 8.83 -13.13
CA ARG A 65 5.39 7.70 -13.67
C ARG A 65 4.49 6.55 -14.13
N GLN A 66 3.20 6.80 -14.35
CA GLN A 66 2.20 5.80 -14.73
C GLN A 66 2.17 4.60 -13.76
N TRP A 67 2.33 4.89 -12.47
CA TRP A 67 2.35 3.92 -11.38
C TRP A 67 3.53 2.93 -11.43
N LYS A 68 4.56 3.19 -12.24
CA LYS A 68 5.78 2.38 -12.27
C LYS A 68 6.71 2.78 -11.12
N PRO A 69 6.87 1.95 -10.08
CA PRO A 69 7.61 2.35 -8.89
C PRO A 69 9.12 2.29 -9.10
N ILE A 70 9.84 3.25 -8.52
CA ILE A 70 11.28 3.15 -8.25
C ILE A 70 11.53 2.61 -6.84
N ASP A 71 12.80 2.46 -6.49
CA ASP A 71 13.22 1.91 -5.20
C ASP A 71 12.58 2.63 -4.00
N LEU A 72 12.60 3.97 -3.97
CA LEU A 72 11.94 4.77 -2.93
C LEU A 72 10.45 4.42 -2.79
N HIS A 73 9.73 4.31 -3.92
CA HIS A 73 8.31 3.99 -3.92
C HIS A 73 8.05 2.61 -3.33
N ARG A 74 8.88 1.62 -3.70
CA ARG A 74 8.77 0.26 -3.18
C ARG A 74 9.01 0.22 -1.67
N ARG A 75 10.00 0.97 -1.15
CA ARG A 75 10.22 1.08 0.31
C ARG A 75 8.99 1.65 1.01
N MET A 76 8.38 2.72 0.49
CA MET A 76 7.16 3.29 1.09
C MET A 76 5.96 2.35 1.01
N ILE A 77 5.79 1.64 -0.12
CA ILE A 77 4.75 0.62 -0.28
C ILE A 77 4.92 -0.46 0.79
N TRP A 78 6.13 -0.97 1.00
CA TRP A 78 6.37 -1.96 2.06
C TRP A 78 6.14 -1.42 3.46
N ALA A 79 6.51 -0.17 3.73
CA ALA A 79 6.19 0.45 5.01
C ALA A 79 4.68 0.52 5.24
N SER A 80 3.91 0.87 4.21
CA SER A 80 2.44 0.82 4.24
C SER A 80 1.92 -0.59 4.46
N VAL A 81 2.43 -1.59 3.74
CA VAL A 81 2.01 -3.00 3.89
C VAL A 81 2.21 -3.46 5.33
N LEU A 82 3.39 -3.20 5.90
CA LEU A 82 3.73 -3.59 7.26
C LEU A 82 2.89 -2.85 8.31
N ALA A 83 2.63 -1.55 8.12
CA ALA A 83 1.77 -0.75 8.99
C ALA A 83 0.27 -1.16 8.92
N SER A 84 -0.12 -1.83 7.84
CA SER A 84 -1.48 -2.31 7.62
C SER A 84 -1.75 -3.73 8.17
N ILE A 85 -0.74 -4.39 8.75
CA ILE A 85 -0.90 -5.72 9.36
C ILE A 85 -1.69 -5.59 10.67
N ASP A 86 -3.00 -5.82 10.61
CA ASP A 86 -3.86 -6.05 11.77
C ASP A 86 -4.29 -7.53 11.79
N SER A 87 -3.61 -8.36 12.58
CA SER A 87 -4.12 -9.71 12.88
C SER A 87 -3.59 -10.23 14.22
N PRO A 88 -4.25 -11.22 14.84
CA PRO A 88 -3.72 -11.91 16.02
C PRO A 88 -2.34 -12.54 15.77
N LYS A 89 -2.04 -12.90 14.51
CA LYS A 89 -0.73 -13.38 14.04
C LYS A 89 0.12 -12.26 13.42
N GLY A 90 -0.20 -10.99 13.69
CA GLY A 90 0.40 -9.85 13.02
C GLY A 90 1.92 -9.79 13.21
N LYS A 91 2.41 -10.19 14.38
CA LYS A 91 3.85 -10.28 14.68
C LYS A 91 4.56 -11.34 13.82
N GLU A 92 3.95 -12.51 13.63
CA GLU A 92 4.51 -13.57 12.78
C GLU A 92 4.59 -13.10 11.33
N ARG A 93 3.48 -12.55 10.81
CA ARG A 93 3.41 -12.02 9.45
C ARG A 93 4.38 -10.87 9.21
N PHE A 94 4.51 -9.96 10.18
CA PHE A 94 5.48 -8.87 10.14
C PHE A 94 6.92 -9.40 10.05
N ASN A 95 7.28 -10.36 10.91
CA ASN A 95 8.61 -10.96 10.92
C ASN A 95 8.91 -11.76 9.64
N ALA A 96 7.93 -12.48 9.11
CA ALA A 96 8.07 -13.20 7.83
C ALA A 96 8.33 -12.22 6.68
N ASN A 97 7.61 -11.09 6.63
CA ASN A 97 7.84 -10.04 5.63
C ASN A 97 9.19 -9.36 5.80
N LYS A 98 9.58 -9.03 7.04
CA LYS A 98 10.94 -8.53 7.35
C LYS A 98 12.00 -9.48 6.81
N ALA A 99 11.91 -10.77 7.09
CA ALA A 99 12.88 -11.76 6.62
C ALA A 99 12.96 -11.81 5.09
N ARG A 100 11.82 -11.75 4.39
CA ARG A 100 11.76 -11.70 2.92
C ARG A 100 12.43 -10.44 2.36
N ILE A 101 12.15 -9.28 2.97
CA ILE A 101 12.72 -7.99 2.59
C ILE A 101 14.24 -7.99 2.75
N VAL A 102 14.72 -8.36 3.95
CA VAL A 102 16.16 -8.40 4.26
C VAL A 102 16.88 -9.38 3.33
N LYS A 103 16.29 -10.55 3.06
CA LYS A 103 16.87 -11.54 2.14
C LYS A 103 17.02 -11.00 0.70
N LYS A 104 16.07 -10.19 0.24
CA LYS A 104 16.04 -9.70 -1.15
C LYS A 104 16.84 -8.41 -1.37
N HIS A 105 16.82 -7.51 -0.38
CA HIS A 105 17.31 -6.14 -0.53
C HIS A 105 18.38 -5.72 0.50
N GLY A 106 18.64 -6.54 1.51
CA GLY A 106 19.60 -6.24 2.58
C GLY A 106 19.05 -5.37 3.71
N ASN A 107 19.91 -5.08 4.69
CA ASN A 107 19.54 -4.38 5.91
C ASN A 107 19.28 -2.88 5.70
N ASP A 108 19.99 -2.22 4.77
CA ASP A 108 19.81 -0.79 4.50
C ASP A 108 18.38 -0.49 4.03
N TRP A 109 17.86 -1.36 3.16
CA TRP A 109 16.48 -1.27 2.69
C TRP A 109 15.48 -1.49 3.83
N TRP A 110 15.76 -2.46 4.70
CA TRP A 110 14.95 -2.72 5.89
C TRP A 110 14.90 -1.53 6.84
N PHE A 111 16.04 -0.91 7.16
CA PHE A 111 16.10 0.25 8.06
C PHE A 111 15.30 1.43 7.51
N ASP A 112 15.41 1.69 6.21
CA ASP A 112 14.64 2.75 5.55
C ASP A 112 13.12 2.50 5.57
N ILE A 113 12.70 1.24 5.42
CA ILE A 113 11.30 0.86 5.57
C ILE A 113 10.85 1.04 7.02
N TYR A 114 11.62 0.50 7.95
CA TYR A 114 11.25 0.44 9.36
C TYR A 114 11.06 1.83 9.97
N LYS A 115 11.90 2.83 9.60
CA LYS A 115 11.71 4.23 10.04
C LYS A 115 10.36 4.82 9.62
N ARG A 116 9.73 4.30 8.56
CA ARG A 116 8.43 4.76 8.03
C ARG A 116 7.24 3.99 8.57
N VAL A 117 7.43 2.77 9.08
CA VAL A 117 6.34 1.92 9.59
C VAL A 117 5.57 2.61 10.72
N LYS A 118 6.27 3.18 11.72
CA LYS A 118 5.62 3.85 12.85
C LYS A 118 4.83 5.09 12.42
N PRO A 119 5.38 6.02 11.61
CA PRO A 119 4.61 7.11 11.03
C PRO A 119 3.41 6.65 10.19
N ALA A 120 3.57 5.61 9.36
CA ALA A 120 2.48 5.06 8.56
C ALA A 120 1.36 4.48 9.44
N TYR A 121 1.72 3.77 10.51
CA TYR A 121 0.76 3.29 11.49
C TYR A 121 0.01 4.45 12.17
N ALA A 122 0.72 5.50 12.59
CA ALA A 122 0.08 6.69 13.17
C ALA A 122 -0.88 7.37 12.19
N ALA A 123 -0.48 7.50 10.92
CA ALA A 123 -1.35 8.03 9.86
C ALA A 123 -2.62 7.17 9.69
N ARG A 124 -2.47 5.84 9.67
CA ARG A 124 -3.59 4.89 9.61
C ARG A 124 -4.55 5.07 10.78
N MET A 125 -4.03 5.18 12.00
CA MET A 125 -4.85 5.37 13.20
C MET A 125 -5.62 6.69 13.17
N ARG A 126 -4.99 7.76 12.67
CA ARG A 126 -5.65 9.06 12.48
C ARG A 126 -6.76 8.98 11.43
N ILE A 127 -6.50 8.36 10.28
CA ILE A 127 -7.50 8.15 9.23
C ILE A 127 -8.69 7.34 9.77
N LYS A 128 -8.42 6.25 10.50
CA LYS A 128 -9.46 5.41 11.10
C LYS A 128 -10.29 6.18 12.13
N LYS A 129 -9.64 6.94 13.02
CA LYS A 129 -10.33 7.80 14.00
C LYS A 129 -11.23 8.83 13.32
N ASN A 130 -10.73 9.48 12.26
CA ASN A 130 -11.51 10.46 11.50
C ASN A 130 -12.74 9.79 10.87
N GLN A 131 -12.58 8.60 10.29
CA GLN A 131 -13.68 7.81 9.73
C GLN A 131 -14.70 7.37 10.79
N GLU A 132 -14.26 6.94 11.96
CA GLU A 132 -15.14 6.53 13.08
C GLU A 132 -15.87 7.72 13.69
N SER A 133 -15.23 8.89 13.78
CA SER A 133 -15.86 10.13 14.24
C SER A 133 -16.89 10.68 13.26
N MET A 134 -16.75 10.36 11.97
CA MET A 134 -17.75 10.64 10.96
C MET A 134 -18.84 9.58 11.02
N GLY A 135 -19.88 9.86 11.82
CA GLY A 135 -21.06 9.01 11.85
C GLY A 135 -21.71 8.78 10.47
N PRO A 136 -22.59 7.78 10.32
CA PRO A 136 -23.17 7.38 9.04
C PRO A 136 -23.82 8.55 8.25
N ALA A 137 -24.44 9.49 8.96
CA ALA A 137 -25.07 10.67 8.37
C ALA A 137 -24.07 11.60 7.67
N LEU A 138 -22.92 11.89 8.30
CA LEU A 138 -21.87 12.72 7.70
C LEU A 138 -21.22 12.04 6.50
N SER A 139 -21.03 10.71 6.57
CA SER A 139 -20.53 9.92 5.44
C SER A 139 -21.48 9.97 4.24
N GLN A 140 -22.80 9.88 4.48
CA GLN A 140 -23.80 10.02 3.43
C GLN A 140 -23.84 11.43 2.85
N MET A 141 -23.79 12.47 3.68
CA MET A 141 -23.71 13.85 3.22
C MET A 141 -22.45 14.12 2.38
N ALA A 142 -21.31 13.54 2.76
CA ALA A 142 -20.08 13.68 2.00
C ALA A 142 -20.21 13.14 0.57
N ARG A 143 -20.95 12.05 0.35
CA ARG A 143 -21.21 11.51 -1.01
C ARG A 143 -22.01 12.47 -1.90
N HIS A 144 -22.77 13.38 -1.31
CA HIS A 144 -23.60 14.35 -2.02
C HIS A 144 -23.03 15.77 -2.01
N SER A 145 -21.88 16.00 -1.35
CA SER A 145 -21.29 17.33 -1.18
C SER A 145 -19.81 17.33 -1.55
N SER A 146 -19.45 18.15 -2.54
CA SER A 146 -18.06 18.37 -2.97
C SER A 146 -17.20 19.00 -1.87
N VAL A 147 -17.78 19.90 -1.07
CA VAL A 147 -17.08 20.58 0.04
C VAL A 147 -16.69 19.58 1.13
N LEU A 148 -17.63 18.72 1.54
CA LEU A 148 -17.35 17.68 2.54
C LEU A 148 -16.38 16.63 2.03
N THR A 149 -16.46 16.28 0.74
CA THR A 149 -15.47 15.41 0.08
C THR A 149 -14.08 16.03 0.10
N LEU A 150 -13.95 17.34 -0.17
CA LEU A 150 -12.68 18.04 -0.15
C LEU A 150 -12.08 18.06 1.27
N ALA A 151 -12.88 18.40 2.28
CA ALA A 151 -12.44 18.42 3.68
C ALA A 151 -11.94 17.03 4.14
N LEU A 152 -12.63 15.96 3.72
CA LEU A 152 -12.19 14.58 3.96
C LEU A 152 -10.85 14.24 3.32
N HIS A 153 -10.67 14.71 2.09
CA HIS A 153 -9.43 14.52 1.36
C HIS A 153 -8.27 15.25 2.05
N GLU A 154 -8.48 16.49 2.50
CA GLU A 154 -7.48 17.29 3.22
C GLU A 154 -7.07 16.63 4.56
N GLU A 155 -8.02 16.13 5.34
CA GLU A 155 -7.73 15.40 6.59
C GLU A 155 -6.90 14.14 6.33
N ARG A 156 -7.25 13.39 5.28
CA ARG A 156 -6.49 12.22 4.87
C ARG A 156 -5.08 12.62 4.43
N GLU A 157 -4.94 13.65 3.62
CA GLU A 157 -3.63 14.14 3.19
C GLU A 157 -2.77 14.59 4.38
N ALA A 158 -3.36 15.30 5.34
CA ALA A 158 -2.67 15.74 6.55
C ALA A 158 -2.14 14.56 7.37
N ALA A 159 -2.91 13.47 7.48
CA ALA A 159 -2.44 12.24 8.10
C ALA A 159 -1.29 11.60 7.31
N LEU A 160 -1.39 11.53 5.97
CA LEU A 160 -0.36 10.94 5.13
C LEU A 160 0.95 11.76 5.09
N LYS A 161 0.87 13.08 5.29
CA LYS A 161 2.04 13.97 5.41
C LYS A 161 2.90 13.69 6.66
N MET A 162 2.39 12.92 7.62
CA MET A 162 3.18 12.44 8.77
C MET A 162 4.25 11.42 8.37
N ILE A 163 4.09 10.77 7.22
CA ILE A 163 5.01 9.74 6.73
C ILE A 163 6.20 10.44 6.05
N PRO A 164 7.45 10.20 6.48
CA PRO A 164 8.60 10.84 5.84
C PRO A 164 8.66 10.48 4.35
N LYS A 165 8.86 11.50 3.50
CA LYS A 165 8.99 11.33 2.04
C LYS A 165 10.39 10.86 1.60
N ASP A 166 11.41 11.09 2.42
CA ASP A 166 12.84 10.83 2.16
C ASP A 166 13.42 9.74 3.07
#